data_AF-A0AAN6VMB6-F1
#
_entry.id   AF-A0AAN6VMB6-F1
#
_cell.length_a   1.000
_cell.length_b   1.000
_cell.length_c   1.000
_cell.angle_alpha   90.00
_cell.angle_beta   90.00
_cell.angle_gamma   90.00
#
_symmetry.space_group_name_H-M   'P 1'
#
loop_
_entity.id
_entity.type
_entity.pdbx_description
1 polymer ?
#
loop_
_entity_poly.entity_id
_entity_poly.type
_entity_poly.pdbx_seq_one_letter_code
_entity_poly.pdbx_strand_id
1 'polypeptide(L)' 'MSASQIAAPLAAPIPIQRRNLALITTQELFASLNATLASKTDMLVTPIHHIQEQDYSVPAPPPPSPVSFRDHWAVTMRR' A
#
# COMPACT_ATOMS: atom_id res chain seq x y z
N MET A 1 21.28 -35.31 -4.01
CA MET A 1 20.46 -34.51 -4.94
C MET A 1 21.24 -33.26 -5.29
N SER A 2 21.33 -32.94 -6.57
CA SER A 2 22.20 -31.91 -7.17
C SER A 2 21.75 -30.47 -6.86
N ALA A 3 22.71 -29.55 -6.88
CA ALA A 3 22.67 -28.19 -6.34
C ALA A 3 21.82 -27.18 -7.13
N SER A 4 21.49 -26.06 -6.49
CA SER A 4 21.09 -24.82 -7.17
C SER A 4 21.77 -23.64 -6.48
N GLN A 5 22.84 -23.13 -7.10
CA GLN A 5 23.47 -21.87 -6.73
C GLN A 5 22.82 -20.77 -7.57
N ILE A 6 22.23 -19.78 -6.91
CA ILE A 6 21.61 -18.62 -7.57
C ILE A 6 22.73 -17.58 -7.76
N ALA A 7 23.15 -17.38 -9.00
CA ALA A 7 24.08 -16.31 -9.36
C ALA A 7 23.31 -14.98 -9.43
N ALA A 8 23.72 -13.99 -8.63
CA ALA A 8 23.20 -12.62 -8.70
C ALA A 8 23.92 -11.84 -9.81
N PRO A 9 23.22 -11.05 -10.65
CA PRO A 9 23.86 -10.25 -11.67
C PRO A 9 24.61 -9.07 -11.00
N LEU A 10 25.91 -8.98 -11.28
CA LEU A 10 26.75 -7.81 -10.98
C LEU A 10 26.17 -6.59 -11.71
N ALA A 11 25.63 -5.63 -10.97
CA ALA A 11 25.17 -4.36 -11.51
C ALA A 11 26.38 -3.56 -12.03
N ALA A 12 26.50 -3.44 -13.35
CA ALA A 12 27.46 -2.53 -13.97
C ALA A 12 27.09 -1.06 -13.63
N PRO A 13 28.06 -0.16 -13.41
CA PRO A 13 27.77 1.25 -13.16
C PRO A 13 27.10 1.88 -14.38
N ILE A 14 25.90 2.41 -14.21
CA ILE A 14 25.19 3.15 -15.25
C ILE A 14 25.96 4.47 -15.46
N PRO A 15 26.40 4.82 -16.69
CA PRO A 15 27.07 6.09 -16.93
C PRO A 15 26.09 7.23 -16.68
N ILE A 16 26.39 8.09 -15.71
CA ILE A 16 25.64 9.32 -15.46
C ILE A 16 26.00 10.30 -16.58
N GLN A 17 25.25 10.21 -17.69
CA GLN A 17 25.31 11.18 -18.76
C GLN A 17 24.79 12.50 -18.18
N ARG A 18 25.70 13.42 -17.84
CA ARG A 18 25.38 14.78 -17.38
C ARG A 18 24.69 15.51 -18.53
N ARG A 19 23.38 15.30 -18.65
CA ARG A 19 22.52 15.95 -19.62
C ARG A 19 22.51 17.44 -19.27
N ASN A 20 22.99 18.24 -20.22
CA ASN A 20 22.96 19.70 -20.29
C ASN A 20 22.07 20.34 -19.20
N LEU A 21 22.70 20.99 -18.22
CA LEU A 21 22.02 21.85 -17.26
C LEU A 21 21.52 23.09 -18.00
N ALA A 22 20.41 22.94 -18.73
CA ALA A 22 19.74 24.03 -19.39
C ALA A 22 19.21 25.00 -18.33
N LEU A 23 19.49 26.29 -18.52
CA LEU A 23 18.89 27.36 -17.73
C LEU A 23 17.38 27.32 -17.94
N ILE A 24 16.66 26.85 -16.94
CA ILE A 24 15.20 26.80 -16.97
C ILE A 24 14.70 28.24 -17.06
N THR A 25 14.09 28.57 -18.20
CA THR A 25 13.49 29.90 -18.39
C THR A 25 12.10 29.95 -17.76
N THR A 26 11.62 31.14 -17.41
CA THR A 26 10.25 31.32 -16.91
C THR A 26 9.19 30.75 -17.87
N GLN A 27 9.43 30.85 -19.17
CA GLN A 27 8.53 30.30 -20.18
C GLN A 27 8.47 28.76 -20.15
N GLU A 28 9.61 28.09 -19.94
CA GLU A 28 9.65 26.64 -19.74
C GLU A 28 8.98 26.21 -18.42
N LEU A 29 9.09 27.02 -17.36
CA LEU A 29 8.35 26.77 -16.11
C LEU A 29 6.84 26.81 -16.35
N PHE A 30 6.34 27.85 -17.00
CA PHE A 30 4.92 27.96 -17.33
C PHE A 30 4.46 26.84 -18.27
N ALA A 31 5.28 26.47 -19.26
CA ALA A 31 4.98 25.36 -20.16
C ALA A 31 4.90 24.01 -19.42
N SER A 32 5.84 23.76 -18.50
CA SER A 32 5.86 22.54 -17.67
C SER A 32 4.65 22.46 -16.73
N LEU A 33 4.27 23.57 -16.10
CA LEU A 33 3.07 23.64 -15.27
C LEU A 33 1.80 23.40 -16.08
N ASN A 34 1.70 24.00 -17.28
CA ASN A 34 0.54 23.82 -18.14
C ASN A 34 0.45 22.38 -18.67
N ALA A 35 1.57 21.77 -19.06
CA ALA A 35 1.63 20.36 -19.46
C ALA A 35 1.21 19.43 -18.30
N THR A 36 1.63 19.73 -17.07
CA THR A 36 1.23 18.97 -15.88
C THR A 36 -0.27 19.11 -15.60
N LEU A 37 -0.83 20.31 -15.78
CA LEU A 37 -2.26 20.55 -15.57
C LEU A 37 -3.12 19.88 -16.65
N ALA A 38 -2.69 19.94 -17.91
CA ALA A 38 -3.33 19.23 -19.02
C ALA A 38 -3.21 17.71 -18.90
N SER A 39 -2.16 17.19 -18.26
CA SER A 39 -2.04 15.74 -18.00
C SER A 39 -2.97 15.27 -16.86
N LYS A 40 -3.29 16.15 -15.90
CA LYS A 40 -4.17 15.83 -14.77
C LYS A 40 -5.66 15.73 -15.11
N THR A 41 -6.09 16.18 -16.29
CA THR A 41 -7.50 15.99 -16.70
C THR A 41 -7.84 14.53 -16.99
N ASP A 42 -6.84 13.71 -17.34
CA ASP A 42 -7.04 12.29 -17.68
C ASP A 42 -6.72 11.35 -16.50
N MET A 43 -5.97 11.85 -15.52
CA MET A 43 -5.50 11.10 -14.34
C MET A 43 -5.91 11.88 -13.08
N LEU A 44 -7.22 11.95 -12.81
CA LEU A 44 -7.68 12.37 -11.49
C LEU A 44 -7.01 11.46 -10.45
N VAL A 45 -6.14 12.04 -9.62
CA VAL A 45 -5.51 11.42 -8.43
C VAL A 45 -6.53 11.35 -7.30
N THR A 46 -7.74 10.93 -7.63
CA THR A 46 -8.71 10.39 -6.70
C THR A 46 -8.81 8.92 -7.06
N PRO A 47 -8.80 7.99 -6.10
CA PRO A 47 -9.09 6.61 -6.41
C PRO A 47 -10.34 6.56 -7.30
N ILE A 48 -10.31 5.74 -8.35
CA ILE A 48 -11.46 5.50 -9.25
C ILE A 48 -12.72 5.11 -8.45
N HIS A 49 -12.54 4.71 -7.19
CA HIS A 49 -13.59 4.59 -6.20
C HIS A 49 -13.91 5.94 -5.56
N HIS A 50 -15.07 6.50 -5.91
CA HIS A 50 -15.69 7.58 -5.15
C HIS A 50 -15.90 7.09 -3.72
N ILE A 51 -15.24 7.73 -2.75
CA ILE A 51 -15.36 7.40 -1.33
C ILE A 51 -16.84 7.50 -0.96
N GLN A 52 -17.47 6.37 -0.65
CA GLN A 52 -18.87 6.32 -0.25
C GLN A 52 -18.97 6.44 1.27
N GLU A 53 -20.11 6.91 1.78
CA GLU A 53 -20.34 7.05 3.22
C GLU A 53 -20.16 5.73 3.97
N GLN A 54 -20.36 4.60 3.28
CA GLN A 54 -20.24 3.25 3.79
C GLN A 54 -18.79 2.74 3.89
N ASP A 55 -17.82 3.38 3.23
CA ASP A 55 -16.40 3.00 3.26
C ASP A 55 -15.77 3.20 4.65
N TYR A 56 -16.40 4.05 5.47
CA TYR A 56 -16.01 4.30 6.87
C TYR A 56 -16.87 3.54 7.88
N SER A 57 -17.70 2.60 7.43
CA SER A 57 -18.50 1.79 8.35
C SER A 57 -17.59 0.90 9.19
N VAL A 58 -17.68 1.04 10.51
CA VAL A 58 -16.92 0.22 11.45
C VAL A 58 -17.51 -1.19 11.41
N PRO A 59 -16.71 -2.25 11.13
CA PRO A 59 -17.21 -3.61 11.13
C PRO A 59 -17.77 -3.95 12.52
N ALA A 60 -18.75 -4.85 12.55
CA ALA A 60 -19.28 -5.34 13.81
C ALA A 60 -18.14 -5.88 14.70
N PRO A 61 -18.20 -5.63 16.03
CA PRO A 61 -17.19 -6.17 16.93
C PRO A 61 -17.16 -7.70 16.85
N PRO A 62 -16.00 -8.33 17.10
CA PRO A 62 -15.91 -9.78 17.14
C PRO A 62 -16.85 -10.34 18.22
N PRO A 63 -17.41 -11.55 18.03
CA PRO A 63 -18.22 -12.20 19.04
C PRO A 63 -17.41 -12.45 20.32
N PRO A 64 -18.06 -12.50 21.51
CA PRO A 64 -17.36 -12.82 22.74
C PRO A 64 -16.76 -14.23 22.65
N SER A 65 -15.57 -14.40 23.23
CA SER A 65 -14.94 -15.72 23.34
C SER A 65 -15.86 -16.69 24.09
N PRO A 66 -15.95 -17.97 23.68
CA PRO A 66 -16.75 -18.97 24.39
C PRO A 66 -16.28 -19.11 25.84
N VAL A 67 -17.20 -19.04 26.79
CA VAL A 67 -16.92 -19.40 28.19
C VAL A 67 -17.04 -20.91 28.31
N SER A 68 -15.95 -21.59 28.66
CA SER A 68 -16.02 -23.00 29.02
C SER A 68 -16.68 -23.10 30.40
N PHE A 69 -17.95 -23.55 30.44
CA PHE A 69 -18.57 -24.02 31.66
C PHE A 69 -17.91 -25.35 32.03
N ARG A 70 -16.71 -25.28 32.62
CA ARG A 70 -16.21 -26.45 33.36
C ARG A 70 -17.10 -26.54 34.59
N ASP A 71 -17.92 -27.58 34.70
CA ASP A 71 -18.74 -27.91 35.87
C ASP A 71 -17.87 -27.97 37.12
N HIS A 72 -17.69 -26.84 37.80
CA HIS A 72 -16.89 -26.75 39.04
C HIS A 72 -17.80 -26.56 40.26
N TRP A 73 -18.90 -27.30 40.31
CA TRP A 73 -19.64 -27.75 41.50
C TRP A 73 -20.90 -28.48 41.00
N ALA A 74 -21.29 -29.70 41.40
CA ALA A 74 -20.99 -30.47 42.58
C ALA A 74 -20.76 -31.96 42.25
N VAL A 75 -19.58 -32.49 42.60
CA VAL A 75 -19.38 -33.93 42.80
C VAL A 75 -18.79 -34.14 44.19
N THR A 76 -19.61 -33.84 45.21
CA THR A 76 -19.59 -34.59 46.46
C THR A 76 -21.04 -34.87 46.83
N MET A 77 -21.64 -35.79 46.10
CA MET A 77 -22.70 -36.65 46.64
C MET A 77 -22.26 -38.09 46.44
N ARG A 78 -22.43 -38.90 47.50
CA ARG A 78 -21.98 -40.30 47.76
C ARG A 78 -20.72 -40.32 48.65
N ARG A 79 -20.71 -40.90 49.85
CA ARG A 79 -21.51 -41.99 50.46
C ARG A 79 -21.68 -41.74 51.95
#